data_AF-A0A9W6VPL2-F1
#
_entry.id   AF-A0A9W6VPL2-F1
#
_cell.length_a   1.000
_cell.length_b   1.000
_cell.length_c   1.000
_cell.angle_alpha   90.00
_cell.angle_beta   90.00
_cell.angle_gamma   90.00
#
_symmetry.space_group_name_H-M   'P 1'
#
loop_
_entity.id
_entity.type
_entity.pdbx_description
1 polymer ?
#
loop_
_entity_poly.entity_id
_entity_poly.type
_entity_poly.pdbx_seq_one_letter_code
_entity_poly.pdbx_strand_id
1 'polypeptide(L)'
;MLLSARSPKLTQAIRKAKRDGLTHVILDGTLIHTDRVKADRPYFSGKHRVHGINVQVIASPDGTILWTSGALPGKTHDLTAARIWGILRELE
;
A
#
# COMPACT_ATOMS: atom_id res chain seq x y z
N MET A 1 -9.46 5.50 -6.55
CA MET A 1 -9.49 5.65 -5.07
C MET A 1 -8.85 6.99 -4.73
N LEU A 2 -9.50 7.85 -3.93
CA LEU A 2 -9.11 9.27 -3.76
C LEU A 2 -7.68 9.45 -3.22
N LEU A 3 -7.23 8.56 -2.33
CA LEU A 3 -5.89 8.62 -1.73
C LEU A 3 -4.77 8.41 -2.75
N SER A 4 -4.90 7.43 -3.65
CA SER A 4 -3.92 7.18 -4.70
C SER A 4 -3.83 8.33 -5.71
N ALA A 5 -4.95 8.98 -6.03
CA ALA A 5 -4.98 10.10 -6.98
C ALA A 5 -4.27 11.35 -6.46
N ARG A 6 -4.13 11.50 -5.13
CA ARG A 6 -3.39 12.60 -4.49
C ARG A 6 -1.98 12.22 -4.05
N SER A 7 -1.62 10.95 -4.18
CA SER A 7 -0.28 10.48 -3.82
C SER A 7 0.73 10.89 -4.90
N PRO A 8 1.95 11.30 -4.53
CA PRO A 8 3.04 11.47 -5.48
C PRO A 8 3.33 10.15 -6.22
N LYS A 9 4.05 10.20 -7.34
CA LYS A 9 4.54 8.95 -7.94
C LYS A 9 5.48 8.26 -6.96
N LEU A 10 5.44 6.93 -6.90
CA LEU A 10 6.28 6.12 -6.00
C LEU A 10 7.76 6.54 -6.08
N THR A 11 8.33 6.64 -7.28
CA THR A 11 9.70 7.09 -7.51
C THR A 11 9.99 8.48 -6.95
N GLN A 12 9.01 9.41 -7.00
CA GLN A 12 9.18 10.75 -6.43
C GLN A 12 9.22 10.71 -4.91
N ALA A 13 8.37 9.88 -4.29
CA ALA A 13 8.35 9.68 -2.84
C ALA A 13 9.67 9.07 -2.34
N ILE A 14 10.17 8.02 -2.99
CA ILE A 14 11.45 7.39 -2.65
C ILE A 14 12.63 8.35 -2.84
N ARG A 15 12.66 9.09 -3.95
CA ARG A 15 13.71 10.11 -4.16
C ARG A 15 13.68 11.20 -3.11
N LYS A 16 12.48 11.64 -2.68
CA LYS A 16 12.35 12.61 -1.59
C LYS A 16 12.85 12.03 -0.27
N ALA A 17 12.47 10.80 0.07
CA ALA A 17 12.96 10.10 1.27
C ALA A 17 14.50 10.04 1.31
N LYS A 18 15.14 9.68 0.18
CA LYS A 18 16.60 9.67 0.06
C LYS A 18 17.21 11.08 0.25
N ARG A 19 16.62 12.12 -0.35
CA ARG A 19 17.09 13.51 -0.18
C ARG A 19 16.91 14.02 1.25
N ASP A 20 15.85 13.61 1.92
CA ASP A 20 15.56 13.99 3.31
C ASP A 20 16.44 13.21 4.31
N GLY A 21 17.33 12.33 3.84
CA GLY A 21 18.29 11.60 4.68
C GLY A 21 17.69 10.43 5.45
N LEU A 22 16.51 9.93 5.04
CA LEU A 22 15.90 8.77 5.69
C LEU A 22 16.73 7.51 5.42
N THR A 23 17.15 6.84 6.48
CA THR A 23 17.98 5.61 6.40
C THR A 23 17.18 4.39 5.96
N HIS A 24 15.87 4.40 6.22
CA HIS A 24 14.94 3.36 5.85
C HIS A 24 13.54 3.96 5.75
N VAL A 25 12.64 3.20 5.12
CA VAL A 25 11.21 3.47 5.07
C VAL A 25 10.45 2.24 5.55
N ILE A 26 9.26 2.45 6.08
CA ILE A 26 8.36 1.39 6.51
C ILE A 26 7.37 1.12 5.37
N LEU A 27 7.31 -0.14 4.93
CA LEU A 27 6.29 -0.61 3.99
C LEU A 27 5.24 -1.40 4.77
N ASP A 28 3.99 -0.99 4.67
CA ASP A 28 2.87 -1.69 5.30
C ASP A 28 1.68 -1.90 4.35
N GLY A 29 0.97 -3.00 4.55
CA GLY A 29 -0.26 -3.34 3.83
C GLY A 29 -1.48 -3.11 4.71
N THR A 30 -2.26 -2.07 4.41
CA THR A 30 -3.45 -1.72 5.18
C THR A 30 -4.70 -2.25 4.49
N LEU A 31 -5.46 -3.10 5.19
CA LEU A 31 -6.79 -3.53 4.74
C LEU A 31 -7.85 -2.51 5.17
N ILE A 32 -8.44 -1.83 4.19
CA ILE A 32 -9.56 -0.90 4.42
C ILE A 32 -10.86 -1.69 4.25
N HIS A 33 -11.65 -1.76 5.32
CA HIS A 33 -12.93 -2.46 5.30
C HIS A 33 -13.89 -1.84 4.28
N THR A 34 -14.61 -2.69 3.57
CA THR A 34 -15.67 -2.27 2.65
C THR A 34 -16.93 -3.07 2.92
N ASP A 35 -18.09 -2.47 2.65
CA ASP A 35 -19.42 -3.06 2.75
C ASP A 35 -19.77 -4.00 1.57
N ARG A 36 -18.78 -4.38 0.74
CA ARG A 36 -18.99 -5.26 -0.41
C ARG A 36 -19.61 -6.61 -0.01
N VAL A 37 -20.57 -7.04 -0.82
CA VAL A 37 -21.39 -8.25 -0.58
C VAL A 37 -20.52 -9.50 -0.60
N LYS A 38 -20.84 -10.46 0.27
CA LYS A 38 -20.13 -11.74 0.51
C LYS A 38 -19.81 -12.59 -0.75
N ALA A 39 -20.47 -12.31 -1.87
CA ALA A 39 -20.22 -12.95 -3.16
C ALA A 39 -18.91 -12.46 -3.83
N ASP A 40 -18.37 -11.30 -3.45
CA ASP A 40 -17.18 -10.71 -4.04
C ASP A 40 -15.90 -11.26 -3.38
N ARG A 41 -15.69 -12.57 -3.55
CA ARG A 41 -14.61 -13.37 -2.93
C ARG A 41 -13.19 -12.78 -3.10
N PRO A 42 -12.83 -12.08 -4.20
CA PRO A 42 -11.53 -11.43 -4.32
C PRO A 42 -11.25 -10.39 -3.21
N TYR A 43 -12.29 -9.77 -2.66
CA TYR A 43 -12.16 -8.73 -1.63
C TYR A 43 -12.19 -9.29 -0.21
N PHE A 44 -12.52 -10.58 -0.04
CA PHE A 44 -12.47 -11.23 1.27
C PHE A 44 -11.02 -11.51 1.68
N SER A 45 -10.58 -10.84 2.75
CA SER A 45 -9.30 -11.16 3.37
C SER A 45 -9.46 -12.35 4.30
N GLY A 46 -8.83 -13.48 3.98
CA GLY A 46 -8.83 -14.65 4.86
C GLY A 46 -8.18 -14.38 6.22
N LYS A 47 -7.11 -13.57 6.24
CA LYS A 47 -6.37 -13.18 7.46
C LYS A 47 -7.25 -12.40 8.43
N HIS A 48 -7.99 -11.42 7.91
CA HIS A 48 -8.80 -10.51 8.74
C HIS A 48 -10.28 -10.93 8.83
N ARG A 49 -10.69 -11.95 8.06
CA ARG A 49 -12.07 -12.48 7.97
C ARG A 49 -13.12 -11.43 7.61
N VAL A 50 -12.73 -10.40 6.87
CA VAL A 50 -13.57 -9.27 6.46
C VAL A 50 -13.35 -8.96 4.98
N HIS A 51 -14.34 -8.31 4.36
CA HIS A 51 -14.20 -7.79 3.00
C HIS A 51 -13.52 -6.42 3.04
N GLY A 52 -12.58 -6.21 2.14
CA GLY A 52 -11.86 -4.96 2.07
C GLY A 52 -11.00 -4.84 0.84
N ILE A 53 -10.31 -3.72 0.78
CA ILE A 53 -9.27 -3.43 -0.21
C ILE A 53 -7.93 -3.31 0.49
N ASN A 54 -6.91 -3.93 -0.08
CA ASN A 54 -5.53 -3.80 0.38
C ASN A 54 -4.91 -2.56 -0.29
N VAL A 55 -4.36 -1.66 0.52
CA VAL A 55 -3.56 -0.51 0.08
C VAL A 55 -2.19 -0.62 0.74
N GLN A 56 -1.14 -0.63 -0.07
CA GLN A 56 0.23 -0.47 0.40
C GLN A 56 0.51 1.00 0.74
N VAL A 57 1.21 1.21 1.85
CA VAL A 57 1.64 2.51 2.38
C VAL A 57 3.14 2.48 2.57
N ILE A 58 3.81 3.57 2.18
CA ILE A 58 5.21 3.82 2.55
C ILE A 58 5.24 5.00 3.51
N ALA A 59 5.87 4.80 4.66
CA ALA A 59 6.01 5.81 5.69
C ALA A 59 7.48 6.01 6.08
N SER A 60 7.81 7.19 6.58
CA SER A 60 9.08 7.45 7.26
C SER A 60 9.09 6.80 8.66
N PRO A 61 10.27 6.68 9.30
CA PRO A 61 10.39 6.06 10.62
C PRO A 61 9.61 6.80 11.73
N ASP A 62 9.34 8.09 11.55
CA ASP A 62 8.52 8.90 12.45
C ASP A 62 7.00 8.75 12.23
N GLY A 63 6.59 7.91 11.27
CA GLY A 63 5.18 7.63 10.95
C GLY A 63 4.57 8.54 9.88
N THR A 64 5.32 9.49 9.30
CA THR A 64 4.79 10.33 8.23
C THR A 64 4.55 9.51 6.96
N ILE A 65 3.34 9.59 6.40
CA ILE A 65 3.00 8.89 5.15
C ILE A 65 3.68 9.61 3.98
N LEU A 66 4.54 8.88 3.27
CA LEU A 66 5.27 9.36 2.10
C LEU A 66 4.56 9.01 0.79
N TRP A 67 3.87 7.87 0.76
CA TRP A 67 3.18 7.36 -0.42
C TRP A 67 2.10 6.34 -0.10
N THR A 68 1.10 6.25 -0.96
CA THR A 68 0.02 5.27 -0.92
C THR A 68 -0.26 4.71 -2.32
N SER A 69 -0.46 3.40 -2.38
CA SER A 69 -0.80 2.70 -3.62
C SER A 69 -2.28 2.86 -4.01
N GLY A 70 -2.60 2.38 -5.21
CA GLY A 70 -3.99 2.10 -5.59
C GLY A 70 -4.58 0.93 -4.81
N ALA A 71 -5.92 0.82 -4.82
CA ALA A 71 -6.62 -0.26 -4.15
C ALA A 71 -6.46 -1.60 -4.90
N LEU A 72 -6.06 -2.64 -4.18
CA LEU A 72 -6.10 -4.03 -4.62
C LEU A 72 -7.17 -4.81 -3.86
N PRO A 73 -7.64 -5.97 -4.37
CA PRO A 73 -8.57 -6.81 -3.62
C PRO A 73 -7.98 -7.25 -2.27
N GLY A 74 -8.80 -7.29 -1.20
CA GLY A 74 -8.36 -7.61 0.16
C GLY A 74 -7.77 -9.01 0.38
N LYS A 75 -7.95 -9.93 -0.58
CA LYS A 75 -7.26 -11.23 -0.60
C LYS A 75 -5.79 -11.13 -1.01
N THR A 76 -5.40 -10.06 -1.68
CA THR A 76 -4.03 -9.90 -2.19
C THR A 76 -3.05 -9.82 -1.02
N HIS A 77 -2.10 -10.75 -0.98
CA HIS A 77 -1.01 -10.75 -0.01
C HIS A 77 -0.09 -9.55 -0.23
N ASP A 78 0.48 -9.02 0.86
CA ASP A 78 1.29 -7.80 0.83
C ASP A 78 2.52 -7.92 -0.07
N LEU A 79 3.21 -9.05 -0.06
CA LEU A 79 4.34 -9.30 -0.97
C LEU A 79 3.93 -9.27 -2.44
N THR A 80 2.74 -9.78 -2.76
CA THR A 80 2.18 -9.73 -4.11
C THR A 80 1.80 -8.29 -4.47
N ALA A 81 1.17 -7.56 -3.56
CA ALA A 81 0.83 -6.15 -3.75
C ALA A 81 2.10 -5.29 -3.99
N ALA A 82 3.15 -5.49 -3.19
CA ALA A 82 4.42 -4.79 -3.33
C ALA A 82 5.07 -5.06 -4.70
N ARG A 83 4.98 -6.28 -5.22
CA ARG A 83 5.46 -6.64 -6.57
C ARG A 83 4.62 -6.00 -7.67
N ILE A 84 3.29 -6.03 -7.56
CA ILE A 84 2.37 -5.40 -8.52
C ILE A 84 2.68 -3.90 -8.65
N TRP A 85 2.88 -3.23 -7.51
CA TRP A 85 3.18 -1.80 -7.47
C TRP A 85 4.65 -1.46 -7.76
N GLY A 86 5.51 -2.47 -7.94
CA GLY A 86 6.93 -2.28 -8.22
C GLY A 86 7.74 -1.71 -7.05
N ILE A 87 7.22 -1.76 -5.83
CA ILE A 87 7.87 -1.19 -4.63
C ILE A 87 9.25 -1.79 -4.41
N LEU A 88 9.37 -3.11 -4.54
CA LEU A 88 10.65 -3.81 -4.35
C LEU A 88 11.71 -3.35 -5.35
N ARG A 89 11.33 -3.01 -6.60
CA ARG A 89 12.27 -2.53 -7.62
C ARG A 89 12.75 -1.10 -7.39
N GLU A 90 11.95 -0.28 -6.70
CA GLU A 90 12.29 1.12 -6.42
C GLU A 90 13.10 1.27 -5.12
N LEU A 91 13.11 0.23 -4.27
CA LEU A 91 13.85 0.20 -3.01
C LEU A 91 15.22 -0.48 -3.11
N GLU A 92 15.50 -1.23 -4.19
CA GLU A 92 16.86 -1.63 -4.59
C GLU A 92 17.70 -0.42 -5.04
#